data_AF-A0A2T3ZW59-F1
#
_entry.id   AF-A0A2T3ZW59-F1
#
_cell.length_a   1.000
_cell.length_b   1.000
_cell.length_c   1.000
_cell.angle_alpha   90.00
_cell.angle_beta   90.00
_cell.angle_gamma   90.00
#
_symmetry.space_group_name_H-M   'P 1'
#
loop_
_entity.id
_entity.type
_entity.pdbx_description
1 polymer ?
#
loop_
_entity_poly.entity_id
_entity_poly.type
_entity_poly.pdbx_seq_one_letter_code
_entity_poly.pdbx_strand_id
1 'polypeptide(L)'
;MLQESRKKGIIFVDEGSHRFSLQNGALLSIYASPYTPSTASSSGWGFQYSGIHNFEIENGIDIVVTHGPPQGIMDLSAERKRIGCPQLFAAVAKAQPRIHCFGHAHDGWGAKMVAWRPQISDMPSHFTDIDNDKSYVIENMISLNGSKFESAEEMKAREDRMNRCKERGYCEQEWTDYNTLGMTLFVNAAVSGNNGSNQLPWVVDIELPLNS
;
A
#
# COMPACT_ATOMS: atom_id res chain seq x y z
N MET A 1 17.62 -10.64 21.13
CA MET A 1 16.74 -9.77 20.30
C MET A 1 15.88 -10.56 19.30
N LEU A 2 16.35 -10.97 18.11
CA LEU A 2 15.47 -11.64 17.11
C LEU A 2 14.86 -12.97 17.60
N GLN A 3 15.62 -13.81 18.30
CA GLN A 3 15.10 -15.06 18.89
C GLN A 3 14.08 -14.83 20.01
N GLU A 4 14.16 -13.71 20.72
CA GLU A 4 13.20 -13.37 21.79
C GLU A 4 11.90 -12.79 21.21
N SER A 5 12.00 -12.02 20.13
CA SER A 5 10.84 -11.53 19.37
C SER A 5 10.03 -12.70 18.78
N ARG A 6 10.69 -13.73 18.26
CA ARG A 6 10.01 -14.96 17.78
C ARG A 6 9.22 -15.67 18.88
N LYS A 7 9.73 -15.72 20.11
CA LYS A 7 8.98 -16.27 21.27
C LYS A 7 7.72 -15.47 21.61
N LYS A 8 7.62 -14.23 21.16
CA LYS A 8 6.44 -13.37 21.26
C LYS A 8 5.58 -13.38 20.00
N GLY A 9 5.83 -14.31 19.06
CA GLY A 9 5.10 -14.40 17.79
C GLY A 9 5.51 -13.35 16.75
N ILE A 10 6.57 -12.59 16.98
CA ILE A 10 7.06 -11.58 16.03
C ILE A 10 8.07 -12.24 15.09
N ILE A 11 7.71 -12.28 13.80
CA ILE A 11 8.55 -12.83 12.74
C ILE A 11 9.20 -11.67 11.99
N PHE A 12 10.52 -11.67 11.93
CA PHE A 12 11.26 -10.80 11.03
C PHE A 12 11.32 -11.45 9.66
N VAL A 13 10.94 -10.70 8.61
CA VAL A 13 11.00 -11.11 7.22
C VAL A 13 12.05 -10.28 6.50
N ASP A 14 12.98 -10.95 5.83
CA ASP A 14 13.93 -10.36 4.89
C ASP A 14 13.30 -10.16 3.51
N GLU A 15 14.05 -9.57 2.59
CA GLU A 15 13.56 -9.40 1.21
C GLU A 15 13.27 -10.77 0.58
N GLY A 16 12.09 -10.88 -0.06
CA GLY A 16 11.67 -12.07 -0.77
C GLY A 16 10.26 -12.52 -0.43
N SER A 17 9.89 -13.69 -0.96
CA SER A 17 8.58 -14.31 -0.79
C SER A 17 8.54 -15.23 0.44
N HIS A 18 7.51 -15.07 1.25
CA HIS A 18 7.27 -15.80 2.49
C HIS A 18 5.86 -16.38 2.48
N ARG A 19 5.70 -17.61 3.00
CA ARG A 19 4.40 -18.27 3.08
C ARG A 19 4.13 -18.71 4.51
N PHE A 20 2.91 -18.44 4.98
CA PHE A 20 2.48 -18.72 6.35
C PHE A 20 1.19 -19.54 6.34
N SER A 21 1.24 -20.74 6.92
CA SER A 21 0.03 -21.52 7.18
C SER A 21 -0.68 -20.94 8.41
N LEU A 22 -1.93 -20.54 8.23
CA LEU A 22 -2.78 -19.99 9.29
C LEU A 22 -3.51 -21.11 10.04
N GLN A 23 -3.98 -20.81 11.26
CA GLN A 23 -4.66 -21.78 12.12
C GLN A 23 -5.96 -22.34 11.52
N ASN A 24 -6.61 -21.57 10.64
CA ASN A 24 -7.82 -21.97 9.92
C ASN A 24 -7.53 -22.79 8.65
N GLY A 25 -6.27 -23.13 8.36
CA GLY A 25 -5.87 -23.91 7.19
C GLY A 25 -5.62 -23.10 5.92
N ALA A 26 -5.87 -21.78 5.93
CA ALA A 26 -5.51 -20.91 4.82
C ALA A 26 -3.99 -20.70 4.72
N LEU A 27 -3.52 -20.39 3.52
CA LEU A 27 -2.12 -20.05 3.25
C LEU A 27 -2.04 -18.57 2.90
N LEU A 28 -1.21 -17.83 3.63
CA LEU A 28 -0.92 -16.43 3.35
C LEU A 28 0.45 -16.31 2.68
N SER A 29 0.50 -15.71 1.49
CA SER A 29 1.74 -15.46 0.76
C SER A 29 2.08 -13.97 0.74
N ILE A 30 3.27 -13.61 1.22
CA ILE A 30 3.73 -12.23 1.36
C ILE A 30 5.06 -12.05 0.64
N TYR A 31 5.20 -11.02 -0.20
CA TYR A 31 6.51 -10.53 -0.63
C TYR A 31 6.90 -9.32 0.21
N ALA A 32 8.13 -9.28 0.73
CA ALA A 32 8.67 -8.14 1.46
C ALA A 32 9.91 -7.57 0.77
N SER A 33 10.09 -6.25 0.82
CA SER A 33 11.38 -5.61 0.47
C SER A 33 11.61 -4.31 1.24
N PRO A 34 12.74 -4.15 1.94
CA PRO A 34 13.06 -2.91 2.63
C PRO A 34 13.63 -1.84 1.67
N TYR A 35 13.92 -2.21 0.42
CA TYR A 35 14.73 -1.40 -0.47
C TYR A 35 13.96 -0.25 -1.12
N THR A 36 14.57 0.93 -1.17
CA THR A 36 14.03 2.12 -1.83
C THR A 36 15.09 2.82 -2.69
N PRO A 37 14.74 3.46 -3.82
CA PRO A 37 15.71 4.19 -4.61
C PRO A 37 16.37 5.31 -3.79
N SER A 38 17.68 5.50 -3.97
CA SER A 38 18.37 6.72 -3.52
C SER A 38 17.87 7.91 -4.34
N THR A 39 17.50 9.01 -3.70
CA THR A 39 17.19 10.27 -4.39
C THR A 39 18.33 11.28 -4.21
N ALA A 40 18.39 12.29 -5.08
CA ALA A 40 19.37 13.38 -4.94
C ALA A 40 19.26 14.13 -3.59
N SER A 41 18.10 14.06 -2.93
CA SER A 41 17.81 14.69 -1.64
C SER A 41 17.89 13.73 -0.43
N SER A 42 18.10 12.43 -0.66
CA SER A 42 18.19 11.41 0.40
C SER A 42 19.31 10.43 0.08
N SER A 43 20.57 10.87 0.22
CA SER A 43 21.74 9.99 0.08
C SER A 43 22.22 9.52 1.46
N GLY A 44 22.40 8.21 1.62
CA GLY A 44 23.04 7.62 2.81
C GLY A 44 22.09 7.11 3.90
N TRP A 45 20.80 6.95 3.60
CA TRP A 45 19.88 6.24 4.49
C TRP A 45 20.01 4.72 4.31
N GLY A 46 19.60 3.96 5.32
CA GLY A 46 19.61 2.49 5.25
C GLY A 46 18.68 1.97 4.16
N PHE A 47 19.03 0.82 3.57
CA PHE A 47 18.24 0.12 2.56
C PHE A 47 17.99 0.93 1.27
N GLN A 48 18.90 1.84 0.92
CA GLN A 48 18.85 2.53 -0.36
C GLN A 48 19.67 1.81 -1.43
N TYR A 49 19.20 1.86 -2.68
CA TYR A 49 19.94 1.38 -3.84
C TYR A 49 20.03 2.44 -4.94
N SER A 50 21.02 2.29 -5.81
CA SER A 50 21.19 3.10 -7.01
C SER A 50 21.13 2.21 -8.26
N GLY A 51 20.53 2.70 -9.34
CA GLY A 51 20.38 1.93 -10.58
C GLY A 51 19.20 0.94 -10.57
N ILE A 52 19.48 -0.32 -10.91
CA ILE A 52 18.48 -1.36 -11.11
C ILE A 52 18.32 -2.18 -9.84
N HIS A 53 17.08 -2.42 -9.43
CA HIS A 53 16.71 -3.35 -8.36
C HIS A 53 15.59 -4.26 -8.86
N ASN A 54 15.82 -5.57 -8.80
CA ASN A 54 14.84 -6.54 -9.25
C ASN A 54 13.92 -6.92 -8.09
N PHE A 55 12.63 -6.56 -8.19
CA PHE A 55 11.62 -6.99 -7.24
C PHE A 55 11.00 -8.31 -7.73
N GLU A 56 11.40 -9.43 -7.13
CA GLU A 56 10.98 -10.79 -7.53
C GLU A 56 9.61 -11.16 -6.95
N ILE A 57 8.60 -10.35 -7.29
CA ILE A 57 7.22 -10.57 -6.85
C ILE A 57 6.60 -11.66 -7.72
N GLU A 58 6.34 -12.83 -7.14
CA GLU A 58 5.71 -13.95 -7.82
C GLU A 58 4.22 -13.69 -8.11
N ASN A 59 3.68 -14.29 -9.17
CA ASN A 59 2.24 -14.34 -9.39
C ASN A 59 1.55 -15.11 -8.26
N GLY A 60 0.41 -14.62 -7.79
CA GLY A 60 -0.35 -15.25 -6.71
C GLY A 60 0.13 -14.89 -5.30
N ILE A 61 1.05 -13.92 -5.16
CA ILE A 61 1.31 -13.28 -3.87
C ILE A 61 0.06 -12.52 -3.41
N ASP A 62 -0.38 -12.76 -2.18
CA ASP A 62 -1.54 -12.06 -1.61
C ASP A 62 -1.18 -10.61 -1.25
N ILE A 63 -0.03 -10.44 -0.59
CA ILE A 63 0.38 -9.15 -0.02
C ILE A 63 1.81 -8.81 -0.43
N VAL A 64 2.03 -7.62 -0.96
CA VAL A 64 3.34 -7.01 -1.12
C VAL A 64 3.54 -5.98 -0.01
N VAL A 65 4.69 -6.02 0.66
CA VAL A 65 5.09 -5.03 1.67
C VAL A 65 6.42 -4.41 1.26
N THR A 66 6.44 -3.11 1.01
CA THR A 66 7.69 -2.40 0.68
C THR A 66 7.92 -1.19 1.56
N HIS A 67 9.18 -0.77 1.69
CA HIS A 67 9.46 0.48 2.39
C HIS A 67 8.89 1.70 1.63
N GLY A 68 9.27 1.85 0.36
CA GLY A 68 8.86 2.96 -0.49
C GLY A 68 7.65 2.64 -1.38
N PRO A 69 6.99 3.68 -1.92
CA PRO A 69 5.84 3.52 -2.82
C PRO A 69 6.24 3.12 -4.24
N PRO A 70 5.36 2.43 -5.00
CA PRO A 70 5.49 2.33 -6.45
C PRO A 70 5.21 3.69 -7.10
N GLN A 71 5.87 3.96 -8.24
CA GLN A 71 5.72 5.26 -8.92
C GLN A 71 4.26 5.54 -9.33
N GLY A 72 3.79 6.74 -9.04
CA GLY A 72 2.44 7.20 -9.40
C GLY A 72 1.34 6.76 -8.42
N ILE A 73 1.65 5.93 -7.43
CA ILE A 73 0.72 5.49 -6.40
C ILE A 73 1.08 6.13 -5.06
N MET A 74 0.32 7.16 -4.67
CA MET A 74 0.45 7.80 -3.35
C MET A 74 1.91 8.17 -2.98
N ASP A 75 2.69 8.56 -3.97
CA ASP A 75 4.16 8.72 -3.92
C ASP A 75 4.60 10.19 -3.98
N LEU A 76 3.75 11.12 -3.55
CA LEU A 76 4.10 12.53 -3.49
C LEU A 76 4.84 12.85 -2.19
N SER A 77 5.95 13.57 -2.29
CA SER A 77 6.62 14.20 -1.15
C SER A 77 6.00 15.55 -0.79
N ALA A 78 6.46 16.15 0.31
CA ALA A 78 6.08 17.49 0.75
C ALA A 78 6.36 18.56 -0.32
N GLU A 79 7.42 18.39 -1.10
CA GLU A 79 7.80 19.25 -2.23
C GLU A 79 7.01 18.93 -3.51
N ARG A 80 5.97 18.08 -3.42
CA ARG A 80 5.12 17.61 -4.53
C ARG A 80 5.90 16.90 -5.64
N LYS A 81 7.01 16.26 -5.29
CA LYS A 81 7.77 15.42 -6.22
C LYS A 81 7.31 13.98 -6.11
N ARG A 82 7.27 13.27 -7.24
CA ARG A 82 7.05 11.82 -7.28
C ARG A 82 8.33 11.12 -6.84
N ILE A 83 8.26 10.40 -5.72
CA ILE A 83 9.42 9.66 -5.15
C ILE A 83 9.28 8.15 -5.30
N GLY A 84 8.21 7.67 -5.94
CA GLY A 84 7.97 6.24 -6.10
C GLY A 84 8.85 5.58 -7.15
N CYS A 85 9.01 4.27 -7.02
CA CYS A 85 9.90 3.49 -7.88
C CYS A 85 9.16 2.94 -9.12
N PRO A 86 9.63 3.22 -10.36
CA PRO A 86 9.06 2.64 -11.58
C PRO A 86 9.28 1.12 -11.67
N GLN A 87 10.42 0.62 -11.20
CA GLN A 87 10.72 -0.83 -11.23
C GLN A 87 9.78 -1.60 -10.29
N LEU A 88 9.48 -1.03 -9.13
CA LEU A 88 8.48 -1.58 -8.21
C LEU A 88 7.08 -1.53 -8.80
N PHE A 89 6.69 -0.42 -9.45
CA PHE A 89 5.41 -0.35 -10.13
C PHE A 89 5.27 -1.45 -11.19
N ALA A 90 6.30 -1.64 -12.02
CA ALA A 90 6.29 -2.66 -13.06
C ALA A 90 6.16 -4.08 -12.48
N ALA A 91 6.86 -4.39 -11.39
CA ALA A 91 6.77 -5.68 -10.74
C ALA A 91 5.37 -5.93 -10.15
N VAL A 92 4.80 -4.93 -9.45
CA VAL A 92 3.46 -5.02 -8.85
C VAL A 92 2.37 -5.10 -9.92
N ALA A 93 2.47 -4.34 -11.01
CA ALA A 93 1.52 -4.39 -12.12
C ALA A 93 1.50 -5.76 -12.81
N LYS A 94 2.66 -6.43 -12.89
CA LYS A 94 2.78 -7.79 -13.46
C LYS A 94 2.26 -8.87 -12.52
N ALA A 95 2.55 -8.76 -11.22
CA ALA A 95 2.15 -9.76 -10.22
C ALA A 95 0.69 -9.62 -9.75
N GLN A 96 0.14 -8.39 -9.82
CA GLN A 96 -1.22 -8.04 -9.40
C GLN A 96 -1.61 -8.59 -8.02
N PRO A 97 -0.85 -8.26 -6.95
CA PRO A 97 -1.18 -8.72 -5.61
C PRO A 97 -2.52 -8.15 -5.16
N ARG A 98 -3.17 -8.78 -4.18
CA ARG A 98 -4.43 -8.29 -3.63
C ARG A 98 -4.22 -7.01 -2.83
N ILE A 99 -3.14 -6.96 -2.05
CA ILE A 99 -2.73 -5.78 -1.29
C ILE A 99 -1.27 -5.44 -1.57
N HIS A 100 -0.97 -4.16 -1.72
CA HIS A 100 0.37 -3.61 -1.59
C HIS A 100 0.39 -2.55 -0.49
N CYS A 101 1.05 -2.87 0.63
CA CYS A 101 1.28 -1.98 1.75
C CYS A 101 2.68 -1.36 1.67
N PHE A 102 2.78 -0.05 1.87
CA PHE A 102 4.05 0.66 1.86
C PHE A 102 4.02 1.92 2.74
N GLY A 103 5.15 2.60 2.87
CA GLY A 103 5.27 3.84 3.62
C GLY A 103 6.14 4.88 2.91
N HIS A 104 7.05 5.52 3.66
CA HIS A 104 8.03 6.51 3.21
C HIS A 104 7.45 7.87 2.75
N ALA A 105 6.36 7.87 1.98
CA ALA A 105 5.68 9.08 1.50
C ALA A 105 4.58 9.53 2.48
N HIS A 106 4.94 10.32 3.49
CA HIS A 106 4.01 10.69 4.58
C HIS A 106 2.78 11.46 4.05
N ASP A 107 2.97 12.40 3.13
CA ASP A 107 1.86 13.18 2.55
C ASP A 107 0.95 12.33 1.64
N GLY A 108 1.42 11.15 1.26
CA GLY A 108 0.65 10.16 0.52
C GLY A 108 -0.16 9.21 1.39
N TRP A 109 -0.22 9.36 2.73
CA TRP A 109 -1.00 8.46 3.58
C TRP A 109 -2.43 8.32 3.06
N GLY A 110 -2.92 7.08 3.04
CA GLY A 110 -4.23 6.76 2.50
C GLY A 110 -4.33 5.35 1.93
N ALA A 111 -5.48 5.06 1.35
CA ALA A 111 -5.74 3.83 0.61
C ALA A 111 -6.38 4.14 -0.75
N LYS A 112 -5.98 3.40 -1.78
CA LYS A 112 -6.51 3.52 -3.14
C LYS A 112 -6.76 2.12 -3.70
N MET A 113 -7.95 1.92 -4.25
CA MET A 113 -8.26 0.77 -5.07
C MET A 113 -7.83 1.06 -6.51
N VAL A 114 -6.97 0.20 -7.06
CA VAL A 114 -6.50 0.30 -8.44
C VAL A 114 -7.01 -0.87 -9.24
N ALA A 115 -7.74 -0.59 -10.31
CA ALA A 115 -8.06 -1.56 -11.34
C ALA A 115 -6.94 -1.60 -12.38
N TRP A 116 -6.46 -2.79 -12.69
CA TRP A 116 -5.52 -2.99 -13.78
C TRP A 116 -6.25 -3.11 -15.10
N ARG A 117 -5.60 -2.67 -16.19
CA ARG A 117 -6.10 -2.97 -17.53
C ARG A 117 -6.00 -4.47 -17.82
N PRO A 118 -6.87 -5.01 -18.69
CA PRO A 118 -6.89 -6.44 -19.00
C PRO A 118 -5.56 -6.99 -19.54
N GLN A 119 -4.80 -6.14 -20.23
CA GLN A 119 -3.48 -6.47 -20.74
C GLN A 119 -2.45 -5.49 -20.15
N ILE A 120 -1.56 -6.04 -19.34
CA ILE A 120 -0.39 -5.32 -18.84
C ILE A 120 0.66 -5.27 -19.95
N SER A 121 1.22 -4.08 -20.18
CA SER A 121 2.26 -3.84 -21.17
C SER A 121 3.63 -4.40 -20.75
N ASP A 122 4.56 -4.52 -21.69
CA ASP A 122 5.91 -5.01 -21.39
C ASP A 122 6.67 -4.08 -20.40
N MET A 123 6.38 -2.78 -20.50
CA MET A 123 6.92 -1.69 -19.68
C MET A 123 5.79 -0.93 -18.97
N PRO A 124 5.22 -1.51 -17.89
CA PRO A 124 4.05 -0.93 -17.24
C PRO A 124 4.32 0.44 -16.63
N SER A 125 3.33 1.32 -16.71
CA SER A 125 3.32 2.60 -16.01
C SER A 125 1.93 2.94 -15.48
N HIS A 126 1.90 3.82 -14.47
CA HIS A 126 0.64 4.30 -13.90
C HIS A 126 -0.25 5.07 -14.88
N PHE A 127 0.29 5.51 -16.03
CA PHE A 127 -0.49 6.16 -17.09
C PHE A 127 -1.10 5.15 -18.07
N THR A 128 -0.45 4.01 -18.29
CA THR A 128 -0.76 3.08 -19.37
C THR A 128 -1.50 1.85 -18.92
N ASP A 129 -1.31 1.39 -17.68
CA ASP A 129 -1.75 0.06 -17.23
C ASP A 129 -2.79 0.12 -16.11
N ILE A 130 -3.05 1.31 -15.56
CA ILE A 130 -4.17 1.56 -14.66
C ILE A 130 -5.43 1.87 -15.48
N ASP A 131 -6.52 1.20 -15.14
CA ASP A 131 -7.88 1.58 -15.54
C ASP A 131 -8.39 2.63 -14.55
N ASN A 132 -8.22 3.91 -14.86
CA ASN A 132 -8.59 5.00 -13.96
C ASN A 132 -10.11 5.15 -13.81
N ASP A 133 -10.90 4.68 -14.78
CA ASP A 133 -12.36 4.77 -14.72
C ASP A 133 -12.94 3.78 -13.70
N LYS A 134 -12.22 2.69 -13.43
CA LYS A 134 -12.58 1.68 -12.41
C LYS A 134 -11.78 1.79 -11.12
N SER A 135 -10.79 2.68 -11.08
CA SER A 135 -9.99 2.93 -9.89
C SER A 135 -10.62 4.03 -9.05
N TYR A 136 -10.50 3.94 -7.72
CA TYR A 136 -11.02 4.97 -6.83
C TYR A 136 -10.16 5.12 -5.58
N VAL A 137 -10.10 6.34 -5.06
CA VAL A 137 -9.48 6.63 -3.77
C VAL A 137 -10.46 6.25 -2.68
N ILE A 138 -10.01 5.46 -1.70
CA ILE A 138 -10.80 5.10 -0.53
C ILE A 138 -10.70 6.23 0.48
N GLU A 139 -9.47 6.63 0.81
CA GLU A 139 -9.18 7.76 1.69
C GLU A 139 -7.74 8.25 1.42
N ASN A 140 -7.47 9.54 1.61
CA ASN A 140 -6.13 10.11 1.63
C ASN A 140 -6.11 11.46 2.36
N MET A 141 -4.91 12.01 2.57
CA MET A 141 -4.75 13.31 3.25
C MET A 141 -5.53 14.47 2.60
N ILE A 142 -5.78 14.44 1.28
CA ILE A 142 -6.54 15.48 0.58
C ILE A 142 -8.03 15.34 0.86
N SER A 143 -8.59 14.13 0.75
CA SER A 143 -9.99 13.88 1.07
C SER A 143 -10.28 14.17 2.52
N LEU A 144 -9.33 13.97 3.45
CA LEU A 144 -9.50 14.37 4.85
C LEU A 144 -9.65 15.87 5.07
N ASN A 145 -8.90 16.68 4.33
CA ASN A 145 -8.91 18.14 4.49
C ASN A 145 -10.14 18.81 3.86
N GLY A 146 -10.94 18.06 3.09
CA GLY A 146 -12.12 18.57 2.40
C GLY A 146 -11.77 19.46 1.20
N SER A 147 -12.80 19.88 0.49
CA SER A 147 -12.69 20.77 -0.67
C SER A 147 -13.42 22.08 -0.42
N LYS A 148 -12.95 23.18 -1.01
CA LYS A 148 -13.67 24.46 -0.99
C LYS A 148 -15.00 24.42 -1.75
N PHE A 149 -15.21 23.39 -2.56
CA PHE A 149 -16.43 23.17 -3.34
C PHE A 149 -17.31 22.06 -2.76
N GLU A 150 -16.98 21.54 -1.58
CA GLU A 150 -17.71 20.46 -0.90
C GLU A 150 -19.07 20.97 -0.39
N SER A 151 -20.13 20.17 -0.56
CA SER A 151 -21.46 20.48 0.00
C SER A 151 -21.49 20.33 1.52
N ALA A 152 -22.52 20.88 2.18
CA ALA A 152 -22.69 20.69 3.62
C ALA A 152 -22.93 19.22 4.00
N GLU A 153 -23.65 18.47 3.16
CA GLU A 153 -23.84 17.04 3.35
C GLU A 153 -22.54 16.24 3.19
N GLU A 154 -21.75 16.57 2.17
CA GLU A 154 -20.45 15.93 1.92
C GLU A 154 -19.46 16.19 3.06
N MET A 155 -19.37 17.45 3.53
CA MET A 155 -18.55 17.83 4.69
C MET A 155 -18.94 17.02 5.93
N LYS A 156 -20.25 16.94 6.23
CA LYS A 156 -20.73 16.18 7.39
C LYS A 156 -20.43 14.69 7.26
N ALA A 157 -20.66 14.09 6.09
CA ALA A 157 -20.36 12.68 5.85
C ALA A 157 -18.85 12.36 6.00
N ARG A 158 -17.98 13.28 5.57
CA ARG A 158 -16.53 13.19 5.78
C ARG A 158 -16.16 13.28 7.26
N GLU A 159 -16.68 14.27 7.97
CA GLU A 159 -16.43 14.44 9.42
C GLU A 159 -16.92 13.23 10.22
N ASP A 160 -18.12 12.73 9.94
CA ASP A 160 -18.67 11.54 10.59
C ASP A 160 -17.79 10.30 10.34
N ARG A 161 -17.28 10.11 9.11
CA ARG A 161 -16.34 9.02 8.80
C ARG A 161 -15.04 9.14 9.59
N MET A 162 -14.46 10.34 9.63
CA MET A 162 -13.21 10.59 10.35
C MET A 162 -13.38 10.42 11.86
N ASN A 163 -14.48 10.89 12.42
CA ASN A 163 -14.78 10.72 13.85
C ASN A 163 -14.87 9.25 14.22
N ARG A 164 -15.54 8.42 13.39
CA ARG A 164 -15.56 6.96 13.61
C ARG A 164 -14.18 6.33 13.60
N CYS A 165 -13.31 6.73 12.66
CA CYS A 165 -11.94 6.21 12.60
C CYS A 165 -11.14 6.64 13.83
N LYS A 166 -11.27 7.90 14.27
CA LYS A 166 -10.60 8.44 15.46
C LYS A 166 -11.06 7.78 16.75
N GLU A 167 -12.36 7.57 16.91
CA GLU A 167 -12.95 6.90 18.08
C GLU A 167 -12.46 5.45 18.20
N ARG A 168 -12.33 4.74 17.06
CA ARG A 168 -11.78 3.38 17.01
C ARG A 168 -10.26 3.34 17.12
N GLY A 169 -9.58 4.40 16.69
CA GLY A 169 -8.13 4.50 16.59
C GLY A 169 -7.52 3.92 15.31
N TYR A 170 -8.32 3.57 14.30
CA TYR A 170 -7.88 3.04 13.01
C TYR A 170 -8.91 3.31 11.90
N CYS A 171 -8.44 3.27 10.65
CA CYS A 171 -9.29 3.22 9.45
C CYS A 171 -9.46 1.75 9.04
N GLU A 172 -10.69 1.36 8.71
CA GLU A 172 -11.05 -0.01 8.36
C GLU A 172 -11.44 -0.08 6.88
N GLN A 173 -11.01 -1.14 6.21
CA GLN A 173 -11.45 -1.49 4.88
C GLN A 173 -11.74 -2.99 4.80
N GLU A 174 -13.00 -3.33 4.50
CA GLU A 174 -13.37 -4.70 4.18
C GLU A 174 -13.05 -5.00 2.70
N TRP A 175 -12.46 -6.15 2.45
CA TRP A 175 -12.16 -6.67 1.11
C TRP A 175 -12.97 -7.95 0.86
N THR A 176 -13.84 -7.95 -0.15
CA THR A 176 -14.61 -9.13 -0.57
C THR A 176 -14.24 -9.54 -2.00
N ASP A 177 -14.11 -10.85 -2.25
CA ASP A 177 -13.49 -11.38 -3.47
C ASP A 177 -14.36 -11.27 -4.73
N TYR A 178 -15.68 -11.13 -4.61
CA TYR A 178 -16.59 -11.21 -5.75
C TYR A 178 -16.50 -10.01 -6.73
N ASN A 179 -15.87 -8.90 -6.35
CA ASN A 179 -15.84 -7.66 -7.14
C ASN A 179 -14.42 -7.15 -7.49
N THR A 180 -13.36 -7.90 -7.18
CA THR A 180 -11.99 -7.34 -7.13
C THR A 180 -10.94 -8.08 -7.95
N LEU A 181 -11.35 -9.06 -8.79
CA LEU A 181 -10.42 -9.73 -9.71
C LEU A 181 -9.76 -8.71 -10.66
N GLY A 182 -8.43 -8.69 -10.70
CA GLY A 182 -7.67 -7.70 -11.47
C GLY A 182 -7.57 -6.32 -10.80
N MET A 183 -7.80 -6.24 -9.48
CA MET A 183 -7.60 -5.03 -8.69
C MET A 183 -6.58 -5.26 -7.57
N THR A 184 -5.92 -4.18 -7.15
CA THR A 184 -4.99 -4.17 -6.02
C THR A 184 -5.37 -3.05 -5.05
N LEU A 185 -5.47 -3.38 -3.75
CA LEU A 185 -5.50 -2.38 -2.68
C LEU A 185 -4.09 -1.82 -2.48
N PHE A 186 -3.90 -0.54 -2.72
CA PHE A 186 -2.69 0.13 -2.29
C PHE A 186 -2.95 0.83 -0.96
N VAL A 187 -2.14 0.54 0.05
CA VAL A 187 -2.22 1.17 1.38
C VAL A 187 -0.89 1.84 1.69
N ASN A 188 -0.92 3.17 1.78
CA ASN A 188 0.19 3.94 2.31
C ASN A 188 -0.03 4.15 3.82
N ALA A 189 0.70 3.37 4.62
CA ALA A 189 0.66 3.39 6.08
C ALA A 189 1.75 4.28 6.70
N ALA A 190 2.31 5.23 5.95
CA ALA A 190 3.30 6.16 6.49
C ALA A 190 2.72 7.04 7.61
N VAL A 191 3.39 7.07 8.76
CA VAL A 191 3.00 7.89 9.91
C VAL A 191 4.08 8.93 10.18
N SER A 192 3.70 10.20 10.26
CA SER A 192 4.55 11.30 10.72
C SER A 192 4.49 11.38 12.26
N GLY A 193 5.65 11.40 12.90
CA GLY A 193 5.79 11.43 14.37
C GLY A 193 5.43 12.77 15.03
N ASN A 194 4.74 13.66 14.34
CA ASN A 194 4.27 14.91 14.93
C ASN A 194 2.98 14.65 15.70
N ASN A 195 2.94 15.06 16.97
CA ASN A 195 1.77 14.95 17.84
C ASN A 195 0.55 15.63 17.17
N GLY A 196 -0.41 14.84 16.71
CA GLY A 196 -1.65 15.32 16.08
C GLY A 196 -1.84 14.97 14.60
N SER A 197 -0.99 14.13 13.99
CA SER A 197 -1.22 13.64 12.63
C SER A 197 -2.49 12.78 12.57
N ASN A 198 -3.38 13.06 11.60
CA ASN A 198 -4.60 12.26 11.34
C ASN A 198 -4.28 10.93 10.63
N GLN A 199 -3.01 10.49 10.63
CA GLN A 199 -2.53 9.29 9.95
C GLN A 199 -2.77 8.08 10.85
N LEU A 200 -4.00 7.60 10.85
CA LEU A 200 -4.40 6.45 11.63
C LEU A 200 -3.84 5.16 11.00
N PRO A 201 -3.61 4.10 11.80
CA PRO A 201 -3.37 2.76 11.29
C PRO A 201 -4.50 2.30 10.38
N TRP A 202 -4.16 1.43 9.42
CA TRP A 202 -5.13 0.74 8.57
C TRP A 202 -5.35 -0.68 9.09
N VAL A 203 -6.62 -1.09 9.18
CA VAL A 203 -7.06 -2.46 9.37
C VAL A 203 -7.75 -2.89 8.08
N VAL A 204 -7.25 -3.97 7.48
CA VAL A 204 -7.79 -4.51 6.24
C VAL A 204 -8.11 -5.97 6.46
N ASP A 205 -9.39 -6.31 6.28
CA ASP A 205 -9.85 -7.70 6.35
C ASP A 205 -9.83 -8.31 4.95
N ILE A 206 -9.17 -9.46 4.81
CA ILE A 206 -9.08 -10.21 3.55
C ILE A 206 -9.51 -11.66 3.72
N GLU A 207 -10.21 -12.19 2.72
CA GLU A 207 -10.56 -13.60 2.64
C GLU A 207 -9.48 -14.37 1.90
N LEU A 208 -8.77 -15.29 2.54
CA LEU A 208 -7.78 -16.13 1.85
C LEU A 208 -8.45 -17.43 1.36
N PRO A 209 -8.09 -17.94 0.16
CA PRO A 209 -8.57 -19.23 -0.28
C PRO A 209 -8.05 -20.35 0.64
N LEU A 210 -8.88 -21.36 0.88
CA LEU A 210 -8.44 -22.59 1.54
C LEU A 210 -7.49 -23.35 0.62
N ASN A 211 -6.40 -23.89 1.17
CA ASN A 211 -5.60 -24.88 0.43
C ASN A 211 -6.50 -26.09 0.14
N SER A 212 -6.73 -26.36 -1.14
CA SER A 212 -7.42 -27.58 -1.61
C SER A 212 -6.48 -28.76 -1.70
#